data_AF-A0A3Q0EKE6-F1
#
_entry.id   AF-A0A3Q0EKE6-F1
#
_cell.length_a   1.000
_cell.length_b   1.000
_cell.length_c   1.000
_cell.angle_alpha   90.00
_cell.angle_beta   90.00
_cell.angle_gamma   90.00
#
_symmetry.space_group_name_H-M   'P 1'
#
loop_
_entity.id
_entity.type
_entity.pdbx_description
1 polymer ?
#
loop_
_entity_poly.entity_id
_entity_poly.type
_entity_poly.pdbx_seq_one_letter_code
_entity_poly.pdbx_strand_id
1 'polypeptide(L)'
;MAEPSPLCRSKPLITDSDMEAAQHLIQLSEDSSSDNIAGNKRNRSCDGEEVQQRPTDKTARKKILEIFGEDEVSQPKKRRRYRSLVSIYMATSPVSLFQT
;
A
#
# COMPACT_ATOMS: atom_id res chain seq x y z
N MET A 1 -6.77 15.35 -45.39
CA MET A 1 -6.19 15.90 -44.15
C MET A 1 -7.36 16.28 -43.24
N ALA A 2 -7.68 15.48 -42.23
CA ALA A 2 -8.81 15.73 -41.34
C ALA A 2 -8.30 16.29 -40.01
N GLU A 3 -8.76 17.50 -39.68
CA GLU A 3 -8.56 18.18 -38.39
C GLU A 3 -9.36 17.49 -37.27
N PRO A 4 -8.78 17.23 -36.09
CA PRO A 4 -9.53 16.77 -34.93
C PRO A 4 -10.17 17.96 -34.18
N SER A 5 -11.50 17.99 -34.16
CA SER A 5 -12.30 18.98 -33.43
C SER A 5 -11.96 19.05 -31.93
N PRO A 6 -11.97 20.25 -31.30
CA PRO A 6 -11.66 20.40 -29.89
C PRO A 6 -12.78 19.85 -28.99
N LEU A 7 -12.40 18.91 -28.12
CA LEU A 7 -13.25 18.31 -27.08
C LEU A 7 -13.67 19.37 -26.06
N CYS A 8 -14.91 19.86 -26.15
CA CYS A 8 -15.53 20.73 -25.15
C CYS A 8 -15.43 20.09 -23.76
N ARG A 9 -14.70 20.72 -22.84
CA ARG A 9 -14.66 20.33 -21.44
C ARG A 9 -15.98 20.72 -20.79
N SER A 10 -16.91 19.79 -20.69
CA SER A 10 -18.09 19.95 -19.85
C SER A 10 -17.63 20.12 -18.40
N LYS A 11 -18.18 21.13 -17.72
CA LYS A 11 -17.99 21.27 -16.27
C LYS A 11 -18.61 20.02 -15.61
N PRO A 12 -17.95 19.40 -14.63
CA PRO A 12 -18.54 18.29 -13.91
C PRO A 12 -19.84 18.78 -13.25
N LEU A 13 -20.96 18.18 -13.65
CA LEU A 13 -22.25 18.44 -13.05
C LEU A 13 -22.28 17.66 -11.72
N ILE A 14 -22.16 18.38 -10.61
CA ILE A 14 -22.28 17.79 -9.28
C ILE A 14 -23.73 17.32 -9.13
N THR A 15 -23.91 16.04 -8.86
CA THR A 15 -25.21 15.42 -8.64
C THR A 15 -25.56 15.41 -7.15
N ASP A 16 -26.83 15.23 -6.81
CA ASP A 16 -27.28 15.14 -5.40
C ASP A 16 -26.57 14.02 -4.65
N SER A 17 -26.23 12.91 -5.33
CA SER A 17 -25.44 11.82 -4.76
C SER A 17 -24.01 12.23 -4.42
N ASP A 18 -23.39 13.10 -5.22
CA ASP A 18 -22.05 13.63 -4.93
C ASP A 18 -22.08 14.54 -3.68
N MET A 19 -23.17 15.28 -3.49
CA MET A 19 -23.36 16.11 -2.30
C MET A 19 -23.55 15.26 -1.03
N GLU A 20 -24.32 14.18 -1.11
CA GLU A 20 -24.50 13.23 -0.01
C GLU A 20 -23.16 12.56 0.35
N ALA A 21 -22.41 12.10 -0.65
CA ALA A 21 -21.08 11.53 -0.44
C ALA A 21 -20.11 12.52 0.21
N ALA A 22 -20.16 13.80 -0.16
CA ALA A 22 -19.34 14.84 0.44
C ALA A 22 -19.67 15.06 1.92
N GLN A 23 -20.95 15.01 2.30
CA GLN A 23 -21.37 15.14 3.71
C GLN A 23 -20.85 13.99 4.58
N HIS A 24 -20.89 12.76 4.06
CA HIS A 24 -20.31 11.61 4.78
C HIS A 24 -18.80 11.74 5.00
N LEU A 25 -18.05 12.28 4.02
CA LEU A 25 -16.62 12.52 4.19
C LEU A 25 -16.32 13.59 5.26
N ILE A 26 -17.16 14.63 5.35
CA ILE A 26 -17.05 15.65 6.39
C ILE A 26 -17.27 15.00 7.76
N GLN A 27 -18.35 14.23 7.94
CA GLN A 27 -18.66 13.51 9.19
C GLN A 27 -17.50 12.62 9.66
N LEU A 28 -16.90 11.85 8.74
CA LEU A 28 -15.76 10.99 9.06
C LEU A 28 -14.51 11.78 9.50
N SER A 29 -14.40 13.06 9.15
CA SER A 29 -13.29 13.90 9.58
C SER A 29 -13.46 14.48 10.99
N GLU A 30 -14.70 14.66 11.45
CA GLU A 30 -15.02 15.27 12.76
C GLU A 30 -14.92 14.28 13.92
N ASP A 31 -15.24 13.00 13.66
CA ASP A 31 -15.15 11.91 14.63
C ASP A 31 -13.70 11.51 14.99
N SER A 32 -12.69 12.19 14.43
CA SER A 32 -11.27 11.99 14.75
C SER A 32 -10.74 12.93 15.84
N SER A 33 -11.62 13.44 16.71
CA SER A 33 -11.26 14.39 17.77
C SER A 33 -11.47 13.86 19.19
N SER A 34 -10.74 12.81 19.56
CA SER A 34 -10.16 12.68 20.89
C SER A 34 -9.03 11.66 20.87
N ASP A 35 -7.82 12.09 20.52
CA ASP A 35 -6.65 11.79 21.34
C ASP A 35 -5.42 12.58 20.89
N ASN A 36 -4.88 13.31 21.85
CA ASN A 36 -3.65 14.09 21.80
C ASN A 36 -2.47 13.29 21.22
N ILE A 37 -1.98 13.63 20.02
CA ILE A 37 -0.54 13.49 19.72
C ILE A 37 -0.05 14.76 19.04
N ALA A 38 0.46 15.65 19.90
CA ALA A 38 1.33 16.75 19.55
C ALA A 38 2.39 16.33 18.53
N GLY A 39 2.75 17.25 17.63
CA GLY A 39 3.57 17.00 16.47
C GLY A 39 4.78 16.10 16.71
N ASN A 40 4.86 15.00 15.96
CA ASN A 40 6.08 14.22 15.87
C ASN A 40 6.70 14.35 14.47
N LYS A 41 7.59 15.35 14.41
CA LYS A 41 8.84 15.39 13.66
C LYS A 41 9.16 14.07 12.94
N ARG A 42 9.40 14.18 11.63
CA ARG A 42 9.99 13.16 10.75
C ARG A 42 11.04 12.30 11.48
N ASN A 43 10.65 11.11 11.92
CA ASN A 43 11.57 10.04 12.28
C ASN A 43 11.17 8.82 11.46
N ARG A 44 11.71 8.73 10.25
CA ARG A 44 11.90 7.43 9.58
C ARG A 44 13.05 6.72 10.30
N SER A 45 12.83 6.28 11.53
CA SER A 45 13.57 5.14 12.02
C SER A 45 12.87 3.91 11.45
N CYS A 46 13.41 3.39 10.34
CA CYS A 46 13.24 1.98 10.00
C CYS A 46 13.93 1.19 11.13
N ASP A 47 13.30 1.09 12.29
CA ASP A 47 13.55 -0.04 13.16
C ASP A 47 12.67 -1.18 12.64
N GLY A 48 13.29 -2.35 12.54
CA GLY A 48 12.73 -3.54 11.90
C GLY A 48 11.69 -4.22 12.78
N GLU A 49 10.74 -3.47 13.30
CA GLU A 49 9.61 -4.03 14.03
C GLU A 49 8.69 -4.66 13.00
N GLU A 50 8.78 -5.98 12.91
CA GLU A 50 7.85 -6.85 12.21
C GLU A 50 6.46 -6.54 12.74
N VAL A 51 5.76 -5.60 12.07
CA VAL A 51 4.34 -5.34 12.33
C VAL A 51 3.67 -6.68 12.18
N GLN A 52 3.25 -7.24 13.31
CA GLN A 52 2.63 -8.53 13.41
C GLN A 52 1.28 -8.42 12.70
N GLN A 53 1.29 -8.60 11.38
CA GLN A 53 0.11 -8.60 10.50
C GLN A 53 -0.79 -9.82 10.77
N ARG A 54 -0.65 -10.48 11.92
CA ARG A 54 -1.64 -11.46 12.34
C ARG A 54 -2.90 -10.69 12.68
N PRO A 55 -4.04 -10.99 12.05
CA PRO A 55 -5.31 -10.46 12.51
C PRO A 55 -5.49 -10.90 13.97
N THR A 56 -5.39 -9.94 14.88
CA THR A 56 -5.69 -10.13 16.31
C THR A 56 -7.18 -10.43 16.51
N ASP A 57 -8.00 -10.09 15.52
CA ASP A 57 -9.42 -10.42 15.48
C ASP A 57 -9.65 -11.91 15.17
N LYS A 58 -10.12 -12.62 16.21
CA LYS A 58 -10.52 -14.03 16.15
C LYS A 58 -11.65 -14.26 15.13
N THR A 59 -12.49 -13.26 14.89
CA THR A 59 -13.61 -13.33 13.95
C THR A 59 -13.11 -13.34 12.52
N ALA A 60 -12.22 -12.40 12.17
CA ALA A 60 -11.54 -12.39 10.88
C ALA A 60 -10.78 -13.70 10.62
N ARG A 61 -10.06 -14.23 11.61
CA ARG A 61 -9.34 -15.51 11.48
C ARG A 61 -10.27 -16.68 11.18
N LYS A 62 -11.44 -16.77 11.84
CA LYS A 62 -12.44 -17.82 11.59
C LYS A 62 -13.00 -17.74 10.17
N LYS A 63 -13.36 -16.54 9.70
CA LYS A 63 -13.88 -16.33 8.35
C LYS A 63 -12.83 -16.67 7.27
N ILE A 64 -11.56 -16.36 7.52
CA ILE A 64 -10.46 -16.71 6.61
C ILE A 64 -10.29 -18.23 6.52
N LEU A 65 -10.29 -18.94 7.66
CA LEU A 65 -10.21 -20.41 7.69
C LEU A 65 -11.41 -21.08 7.03
N GLU A 66 -12.61 -20.49 7.14
CA GLU A 66 -13.82 -20.99 6.50
C GLU A 66 -13.76 -20.90 4.97
N ILE A 67 -13.21 -19.81 4.43
CA ILE A 67 -13.15 -19.58 2.98
C ILE A 67 -11.98 -20.34 2.34
N PHE A 68 -10.83 -20.39 3.00
CA PHE A 68 -9.58 -20.92 2.42
C PHE A 68 -9.17 -22.29 2.99
N GLY A 69 -9.86 -22.80 4.00
CA GLY A 69 -9.48 -24.02 4.71
C GLY A 69 -8.26 -23.81 5.63
N GLU A 70 -7.81 -24.89 6.26
CA GLU A 70 -6.57 -24.92 7.05
C GLU A 70 -5.33 -25.17 6.16
N ASP A 71 -5.40 -24.76 4.90
CA ASP A 71 -4.26 -24.87 4.01
C ASP A 71 -3.25 -23.80 4.42
N GLU A 72 -2.07 -24.22 4.91
CA GLU A 72 -0.99 -23.32 5.29
C GLU A 72 -0.46 -22.66 4.01
N VAL A 73 -1.12 -21.60 3.57
CA VAL A 73 -0.60 -20.71 2.53
C VAL A 73 0.61 -20.02 3.12
N SER A 74 1.76 -20.68 3.05
CA SER A 74 3.04 -20.12 3.46
C SER A 74 3.25 -18.85 2.66
N GLN A 75 2.98 -17.71 3.27
CA GLN A 75 3.25 -16.45 2.60
C GLN A 75 4.75 -16.42 2.33
N PRO A 76 5.19 -16.28 1.08
CA PRO A 76 6.61 -16.21 0.78
C PRO A 76 7.18 -15.06 1.59
N LYS A 77 8.13 -15.37 2.49
CA LYS A 77 8.80 -14.37 3.33
C LYS A 77 9.26 -13.26 2.40
N LYS A 78 8.75 -12.04 2.63
CA LYS A 78 9.07 -10.87 1.80
C LYS A 78 10.59 -10.77 1.72
N ARG A 79 11.17 -11.16 0.58
CA ARG A 79 12.62 -11.06 0.39
C ARG A 79 12.98 -9.58 0.47
N ARG A 80 14.10 -9.27 1.11
CA ARG A 80 14.62 -7.89 1.13
C ARG A 80 14.66 -7.36 -0.30
N ARG A 81 14.05 -6.18 -0.52
CA ARG A 81 13.99 -5.52 -1.84
C ARG A 81 15.39 -5.27 -2.43
N TYR A 82 16.38 -5.09 -1.56
CA TYR A 82 17.76 -4.83 -1.95
C TYR A 82 18.71 -5.86 -1.31
N ARG A 83 19.74 -6.24 -2.06
CA ARG A 83 20.84 -7.08 -1.60
C ARG A 83 22.05 -6.20 -1.30
N SER A 84 22.92 -6.60 -0.36
CA SER A 84 24.19 -5.90 -0.14
C SER A 84 25.15 -6.12 -1.31
N LEU A 85 26.07 -5.19 -1.54
CA LEU A 85 27.12 -5.35 -2.56
C LEU A 85 27.95 -6.63 -2.33
N VAL A 86 28.26 -6.94 -1.07
CA VAL A 86 28.94 -8.19 -0.69
C VAL A 86 28.14 -9.42 -1.10
N SER A 87 26.82 -9.42 -0.86
CA SER A 87 25.95 -10.55 -1.26
C SER A 87 25.86 -10.70 -2.77
N ILE A 88 25.95 -9.61 -3.53
CA ILE A 88 25.95 -9.64 -4.99
C ILE A 88 27.28 -10.23 -5.46
N TYR A 89 28.41 -9.68 -5.02
CA TYR A 89 29.74 -10.11 -5.42
C TYR A 89 30.02 -11.59 -5.13
N MET A 90 29.54 -12.10 -3.99
CA MET A 90 29.66 -13.53 -3.66
C MET A 90 28.72 -14.44 -4.46
N ALA A 91 27.60 -13.91 -4.96
CA ALA A 91 26.59 -14.70 -5.65
C ALA A 91 26.70 -14.64 -7.18
N THR A 92 27.48 -13.71 -7.73
CA THR A 92 27.60 -13.49 -9.18
C THR A 92 29.00 -13.74 -9.66
N SER A 93 29.14 -14.41 -10.81
CA SER A 93 30.42 -14.51 -11.52
C SER A 93 30.80 -13.16 -12.13
N PRO A 94 32.10 -12.80 -12.17
CA PRO A 94 32.54 -11.58 -12.82
C PRO A 94 32.20 -11.60 -14.32
N VAL A 95 31.67 -10.50 -14.83
CA VAL A 95 31.42 -10.33 -16.26
C VAL A 95 32.76 -9.99 -16.93
N SER A 96 33.23 -10.84 -17.84
CA SER A 96 34.41 -10.52 -18.66
C SER A 96 34.02 -9.46 -19.69
N LEU A 97 34.50 -8.24 -19.52
CA LEU A 97 34.30 -7.13 -20.48
C LEU A 97 35.16 -7.26 -21.75
N PHE A 98 35.90 -8.36 -21.88
CA PHE A 98 36.79 -8.65 -23.00
C PHE A 98 36.20 -9.79 -23.84
N GLN A 99 35.09 -9.53 -24.52
CA GLN A 99 34.66 -10.31 -25.68
C GLN A 99 34.43 -9.33 -26.83
N THR A 100 35.43 -9.24 -27.69
CA THR A 100 35.36 -8.66 -29.04
C THR A 100 34.89 -9.71 -30.02
#